data_AF-A0A4R4JFF1-F1
#
_entry.id   AF-A0A4R4JFF1-F1
#
_cell.length_a   1.000
_cell.length_b   1.000
_cell.length_c   1.000
_cell.angle_alpha   90.00
_cell.angle_beta   90.00
_cell.angle_gamma   90.00
#
_symmetry.space_group_name_H-M   'P 1'
#
loop_
_entity.id
_entity.type
_entity.pdbx_description
1 polymer ?
#
loop_
_entity_poly.entity_id
_entity_poly.type
_entity_poly.pdbx_seq_one_letter_code
_entity_poly.pdbx_strand_id
1 'polypeptide(L)'
;MLLFQFKNFLTCDAADDSSDIHPAFNGTPEIDLLLNSLSKEEKKLALLCISTGARWGEAESLAAQQVLKGRVIFLNTKNGDQCIVPISEKLEREIRGKKKMGKLFNVDYRNFCKILHVVKPDLPKGQATHVLRHTFASHFMMNGGNIIALQQILGHASIIQTMVYAHLASDYLQHTITLNPLKGGIEIE
;
A
#
# COMPACT_ATOMS: atom_id res chain seq x y z
N MET A 1 -3.39 22.22 30.67
CA MET A 1 -4.83 21.98 30.39
C MET A 1 -5.17 22.62 29.06
N LEU A 2 -4.95 21.90 27.96
CA LEU A 2 -5.38 22.31 26.61
C LEU A 2 -6.04 21.10 25.97
N LEU A 3 -7.37 21.10 26.00
CA LEU A 3 -8.23 20.16 25.30
C LEU A 3 -8.04 20.37 23.79
N PHE A 4 -7.40 19.42 23.12
CA PHE A 4 -7.56 19.27 21.68
C PHE A 4 -8.80 18.42 21.41
N GLN A 5 -9.83 19.06 20.85
CA GLN A 5 -11.05 18.38 20.42
C GLN A 5 -10.72 17.41 19.29
N PHE A 6 -10.75 16.11 19.61
CA PHE A 6 -11.01 15.05 18.66
C PHE A 6 -12.38 15.32 18.00
N LYS A 7 -12.38 15.68 16.72
CA LYS A 7 -13.59 15.56 15.91
C LYS A 7 -13.86 14.08 15.69
N ASN A 8 -14.84 13.57 16.43
CA ASN A 8 -15.50 12.29 16.27
C ASN A 8 -15.86 12.03 14.79
N PHE A 9 -15.08 11.17 14.13
CA PHE A 9 -15.60 10.33 13.05
C PHE A 9 -15.97 9.00 13.70
N LEU A 10 -17.26 8.71 13.67
CA LEU A 10 -17.90 7.58 14.34
C LEU A 10 -17.29 6.23 13.91
N THR A 11 -16.66 5.58 14.90
CA THR A 11 -16.49 4.13 15.13
C THR A 11 -16.21 3.22 13.93
N CYS A 12 -14.91 3.03 13.66
CA CYS A 12 -14.34 1.75 13.24
C CYS A 12 -13.13 1.52 14.16
N ASP A 13 -13.39 1.34 15.45
CA ASP A 13 -12.35 1.12 16.45
C ASP A 13 -11.83 -0.32 16.38
N ALA A 14 -10.50 -0.41 16.52
CA ALA A 14 -9.67 -1.58 16.85
C ALA A 14 -9.89 -2.85 16.01
N ALA A 15 -9.04 -3.05 15.01
CA ALA A 15 -8.75 -4.40 14.52
C ALA A 15 -7.73 -5.05 15.45
N ASP A 16 -8.10 -6.23 15.95
CA ASP A 16 -7.26 -7.15 16.73
C ASP A 16 -6.17 -7.74 15.81
N ASP A 17 -4.92 -7.73 16.27
CA ASP A 17 -3.70 -7.92 15.47
C ASP A 17 -3.26 -9.41 15.40
N SER A 18 -4.20 -10.36 15.55
CA SER A 18 -3.88 -11.76 15.84
C SER A 18 -4.70 -12.81 15.07
N SER A 19 -4.67 -12.79 13.74
CA SER A 19 -4.95 -14.02 12.98
C SER A 19 -4.14 -14.08 11.69
N ASP A 20 -3.58 -15.26 11.42
CA ASP A 20 -2.63 -15.62 10.35
C ASP A 20 -3.18 -15.52 8.90
N ILE A 21 -4.11 -14.61 8.65
CA ILE A 21 -4.69 -14.35 7.32
C ILE A 21 -4.62 -12.85 7.09
N HIS A 22 -3.62 -12.39 6.35
CA HIS A 22 -3.56 -10.98 5.96
C HIS A 22 -4.71 -10.67 5.01
N PRO A 23 -5.58 -9.70 5.35
CA PRO A 23 -6.68 -9.32 4.49
C PRO A 23 -6.13 -8.59 3.26
N ALA A 24 -5.85 -9.36 2.22
CA ALA A 24 -5.36 -8.92 0.93
C ALA A 24 -6.26 -9.47 -0.19
N PHE A 25 -6.19 -8.83 -1.35
CA PHE A 25 -6.68 -9.42 -2.59
C PHE A 25 -5.61 -10.35 -3.15
N ASN A 26 -5.95 -11.63 -3.29
CA ASN A 26 -4.96 -12.66 -3.63
C ASN A 26 -4.82 -12.88 -5.14
N GLY A 27 -5.82 -12.44 -5.92
CA GLY A 27 -5.85 -12.61 -7.38
C GLY A 27 -6.12 -11.31 -8.15
N THR A 28 -5.59 -11.25 -9.37
CA THR A 28 -5.91 -10.19 -10.33
C THR A 28 -7.39 -10.03 -10.65
N PRO A 29 -8.24 -11.08 -10.71
CA PRO A 29 -9.66 -10.91 -11.01
C PRO A 29 -10.43 -10.13 -9.93
N GLU A 30 -10.10 -10.33 -8.65
CA GLU A 30 -10.76 -9.61 -7.55
C GLU A 30 -10.36 -8.13 -7.54
N ILE A 31 -9.09 -7.85 -7.85
CA ILE A 31 -8.58 -6.47 -8.01
C ILE A 31 -9.30 -5.79 -9.17
N ASP A 32 -9.42 -6.46 -10.32
CA ASP A 32 -10.12 -5.92 -11.48
C ASP A 32 -11.60 -5.68 -11.19
N LEU A 33 -12.26 -6.60 -10.48
CA LEU A 33 -13.66 -6.44 -10.06
C LEU A 33 -13.83 -5.23 -9.15
N LEU A 34 -12.96 -5.05 -8.16
CA LEU A 34 -12.96 -3.86 -7.31
C LEU A 34 -12.79 -2.59 -8.15
N LEU A 35 -11.72 -2.52 -8.96
CA LEU A 35 -11.39 -1.33 -9.75
C LEU A 35 -12.46 -0.96 -10.78
N ASN A 36 -13.24 -1.93 -11.25
CA ASN A 36 -14.36 -1.68 -12.18
C ASN A 36 -15.66 -1.31 -11.48
N SER A 37 -15.78 -1.58 -10.17
CA SER A 37 -16.95 -1.22 -9.36
C SER A 37 -16.85 0.17 -8.73
N LEU A 38 -15.64 0.74 -8.65
CA LEU A 38 -15.39 2.06 -8.05
C LEU A 38 -15.74 3.23 -8.98
N SER A 39 -16.13 4.36 -8.39
CA SER A 39 -16.22 5.61 -9.16
C SER A 39 -14.85 6.05 -9.68
N LYS A 40 -14.83 6.97 -10.65
CA LYS A 40 -13.58 7.44 -11.27
C LYS A 40 -12.55 7.95 -10.25
N GLU A 41 -12.97 8.72 -9.25
CA GLU A 41 -12.04 9.29 -8.26
C GLU A 41 -11.58 8.25 -7.24
N GLU A 42 -12.48 7.38 -6.78
CA GLU A 42 -12.12 6.26 -5.88
C GLU A 42 -11.18 5.27 -6.57
N LYS A 43 -11.42 4.98 -7.86
CA LYS A 43 -10.57 4.11 -8.68
C LYS A 43 -9.14 4.65 -8.75
N LYS A 44 -8.95 5.95 -8.97
CA LYS A 44 -7.61 6.56 -9.02
C LYS A 44 -6.89 6.47 -7.68
N LEU A 45 -7.59 6.70 -6.57
CA LEU A 45 -7.03 6.56 -5.23
C LEU A 45 -6.67 5.09 -4.95
N ALA A 46 -7.56 4.15 -5.30
CA ALA A 46 -7.31 2.73 -5.15
C ALA A 46 -6.10 2.26 -5.98
N LEU A 47 -5.98 2.72 -7.23
CA LEU A 47 -4.80 2.49 -8.07
C LEU A 47 -3.52 2.99 -7.41
N LEU A 48 -3.54 4.18 -6.81
CA LEU A 48 -2.40 4.71 -6.07
C LEU A 48 -2.04 3.80 -4.88
N CYS A 49 -3.01 3.39 -4.06
CA CYS A 49 -2.76 2.51 -2.92
C CYS A 49 -2.20 1.15 -3.35
N ILE A 50 -2.80 0.50 -4.36
CA ILE A 50 -2.34 -0.79 -4.88
C ILE A 50 -0.94 -0.67 -5.52
N SER A 51 -0.55 0.50 -6.01
CA SER A 51 0.77 0.71 -6.63
C SER A 51 1.87 1.14 -5.66
N THR A 52 1.52 1.57 -4.44
CA THR A 52 2.48 2.22 -3.52
C THR A 52 2.44 1.71 -2.09
N GLY A 53 1.40 0.98 -1.68
CA GLY A 53 1.20 0.57 -0.29
C GLY A 53 0.76 1.70 0.65
N ALA A 54 0.33 2.84 0.10
CA ALA A 54 -0.23 3.93 0.89
C ALA A 54 -1.47 3.49 1.68
N ARG A 55 -1.62 3.99 2.92
CA ARG A 55 -2.90 3.86 3.64
C ARG A 55 -3.95 4.72 2.94
N TRP A 56 -5.22 4.32 3.01
CA TRP A 56 -6.30 5.09 2.36
C TRP A 56 -6.27 6.57 2.73
N GLY A 57 -6.19 6.90 4.03
CA GLY A 57 -6.19 8.29 4.49
C GLY A 57 -4.96 9.10 4.05
N GLU A 58 -3.79 8.46 3.91
CA GLU A 58 -2.57 9.11 3.41
C GLU A 58 -2.72 9.43 1.91
N ALA A 59 -3.24 8.49 1.13
CA ALA A 59 -3.54 8.70 -0.28
C ALA A 59 -4.64 9.76 -0.47
N GLU A 60 -5.69 9.73 0.35
CA GLU A 60 -6.80 10.67 0.27
C GLU A 60 -6.36 12.12 0.54
N SER A 61 -5.52 12.32 1.57
CA SER A 61 -5.05 13.65 1.99
C SER A 61 -3.99 14.25 1.06
N LEU A 62 -3.56 13.51 0.03
CA LEU A 62 -2.45 13.87 -0.82
C LEU A 62 -2.75 15.11 -1.67
N ALA A 63 -1.78 16.04 -1.74
CA ALA A 63 -1.84 17.21 -2.59
C ALA A 63 -1.21 16.95 -3.97
N ALA A 64 -1.69 17.64 -5.01
CA ALA A 64 -1.21 17.45 -6.38
C ALA A 64 0.30 17.73 -6.56
N GLN A 65 0.91 18.57 -5.72
CA GLN A 65 2.34 18.86 -5.75
C GLN A 65 3.21 17.72 -5.19
N GLN A 66 2.62 16.81 -4.41
CA GLN A 66 3.30 15.62 -3.89
C GLN A 66 3.41 14.50 -4.95
N VAL A 67 2.76 14.65 -6.11
CA VAL A 67 2.88 13.73 -7.25
C VAL A 67 3.51 14.49 -8.42
N LEU A 68 4.78 14.22 -8.69
CA LEU A 68 5.52 14.89 -9.75
C LEU A 68 6.77 14.10 -10.14
N LYS A 69 7.05 14.01 -11.45
CA LYS A 69 8.29 13.41 -11.99
C LYS A 69 8.44 11.94 -11.61
N GLY A 70 7.38 11.14 -11.79
CA GLY A 70 7.40 9.69 -11.61
C GLY A 70 7.54 9.24 -10.16
N ARG A 71 7.07 10.04 -9.20
CA ARG A 71 7.13 9.72 -7.77
C ARG A 71 6.01 10.38 -6.99
N VAL A 72 5.72 9.78 -5.83
CA VAL A 72 4.79 10.28 -4.83
C VAL A 72 5.54 10.49 -3.51
N ILE A 73 5.28 11.61 -2.85
CA ILE A 73 5.89 11.96 -1.56
C ILE A 73 4.82 11.87 -0.47
N PHE A 74 4.92 10.87 0.39
CA PHE A 74 4.10 10.72 1.59
C PHE A 74 4.79 11.36 2.78
N LEU A 75 4.08 12.26 3.48
CA LEU A 75 4.60 12.96 4.64
C LEU A 75 4.22 12.20 5.91
N ASN A 76 5.21 11.84 6.73
CA ASN A 76 4.95 11.23 8.02
C ASN A 76 4.76 12.32 9.09
N THR A 77 3.55 12.45 9.61
CA THR A 77 3.17 13.53 10.54
C THR A 77 3.79 13.39 11.93
N LYS A 78 4.29 12.20 12.28
CA LYS A 78 4.79 11.92 13.63
C LYS A 78 6.24 12.33 13.85
N ASN A 79 7.11 12.16 12.85
CA ASN A 79 8.55 12.40 12.98
C ASN A 79 9.13 13.39 11.94
N GLY A 80 8.31 13.88 11.00
CA GLY A 80 8.76 14.77 9.93
C GLY A 80 9.46 14.05 8.77
N ASP A 81 9.64 12.73 8.85
CA ASP A 81 10.19 11.91 7.78
C ASP A 81 9.28 11.88 6.56
N GLN A 82 9.89 11.76 5.37
CA GLN A 82 9.18 11.64 4.11
C GLN A 82 9.47 10.28 3.48
N CYS A 83 8.43 9.59 3.03
CA CYS A 83 8.58 8.41 2.18
C CYS A 83 8.36 8.83 0.72
N ILE A 84 9.34 8.54 -0.14
CA ILE A 84 9.26 8.80 -1.57
C ILE A 84 9.11 7.47 -2.28
N VAL A 85 7.97 7.27 -2.96
CA VAL A 85 7.67 6.04 -3.68
C VAL A 85 7.67 6.33 -5.19
N PRO A 86 8.55 5.70 -5.98
CA PRO A 86 8.51 5.80 -7.43
C PRO A 86 7.21 5.23 -8.00
N ILE A 87 6.67 5.89 -9.03
CA ILE A 87 5.49 5.44 -9.76
C ILE A 87 5.70 5.58 -11.27
N SER A 88 4.96 4.79 -12.05
CA SER A 88 4.99 4.93 -13.51
C SER A 88 4.40 6.27 -13.96
N GLU A 89 4.91 6.80 -15.07
CA GLU A 89 4.33 8.00 -15.71
C GLU A 89 2.86 7.80 -16.11
N LYS A 90 2.49 6.57 -16.46
CA LYS A 90 1.10 6.19 -16.75
C LYS A 90 0.22 6.40 -15.53
N LEU A 91 0.66 5.93 -14.36
CA LEU A 91 -0.08 6.13 -13.11
C LEU A 91 -0.14 7.61 -12.74
N GLU A 92 0.98 8.34 -12.81
CA GLU A 92 1.01 9.78 -12.53
C GLU A 92 -0.03 10.52 -13.38
N ARG A 93 -0.04 10.28 -14.69
CA ARG A 93 -0.98 10.90 -15.61
C ARG A 93 -2.44 10.56 -15.29
N GLU A 94 -2.71 9.32 -14.91
CA GLU A 94 -4.05 8.84 -14.56
C GLU A 94 -4.59 9.53 -13.28
N ILE A 95 -3.79 9.55 -12.21
CA ILE A 95 -4.23 10.08 -10.92
C ILE A 95 -4.24 11.60 -10.87
N ARG A 96 -3.28 12.25 -11.53
CA ARG A 96 -3.11 13.70 -11.49
C ARG A 96 -3.88 14.44 -12.58
N GLY A 97 -3.98 13.85 -13.77
CA GLY A 97 -4.56 14.50 -14.93
C GLY A 97 -3.92 15.88 -15.17
N LYS A 98 -4.74 16.94 -15.21
CA LYS A 98 -4.29 18.33 -15.40
C LYS A 98 -4.11 19.11 -14.08
N LYS A 99 -4.37 18.50 -12.92
CA LYS A 99 -4.37 19.19 -11.62
C LYS A 99 -2.94 19.52 -11.19
N LYS A 100 -2.66 20.81 -10.94
CA LYS A 100 -1.33 21.28 -10.52
C LYS A 100 -1.21 21.56 -9.02
N MET A 101 -2.32 21.82 -8.34
CA MET A 101 -2.35 22.26 -6.94
C MET A 101 -3.62 21.79 -6.22
N GLY A 102 -3.57 21.71 -4.89
CA GLY A 102 -4.69 21.37 -4.01
C GLY A 102 -4.85 19.87 -3.80
N LYS A 103 -5.88 19.46 -3.04
CA LYS A 103 -6.18 18.05 -2.76
C LYS A 103 -6.34 17.28 -4.07
N LEU A 104 -5.65 16.15 -4.20
CA LEU A 104 -5.61 15.37 -5.43
C LEU A 104 -6.95 14.70 -5.67
N PHE A 105 -7.50 14.05 -4.65
CA PHE A 105 -8.72 13.26 -4.71
C PHE A 105 -9.87 13.90 -3.93
N ASN A 106 -11.09 13.73 -4.43
CA ASN A 106 -12.32 14.00 -3.70
C ASN A 106 -13.16 12.73 -3.72
N VAL A 107 -13.10 11.94 -2.65
CA VAL A 107 -13.66 10.59 -2.58
C VAL A 107 -14.63 10.46 -1.40
N ASP A 108 -15.57 9.53 -1.51
CA ASP A 108 -16.44 9.13 -0.40
C ASP A 108 -15.95 7.80 0.18
N TYR A 109 -15.26 7.86 1.32
CA TYR A 109 -14.76 6.66 2.00
C TYR A 109 -15.88 5.67 2.35
N ARG A 110 -17.09 6.13 2.66
CA ARG A 110 -18.21 5.23 3.01
C ARG A 110 -18.67 4.45 1.79
N ASN A 111 -18.71 5.11 0.63
CA ASN A 111 -19.06 4.45 -0.62
C ASN A 111 -18.01 3.40 -1.01
N PHE A 112 -16.72 3.75 -0.89
CA PHE A 112 -15.63 2.77 -1.02
C PHE A 112 -15.82 1.56 -0.10
N CYS A 113 -16.09 1.77 1.20
CA CYS A 113 -16.33 0.66 2.14
C CYS A 113 -17.51 -0.22 1.74
N LYS A 114 -18.61 0.36 1.24
CA LYS A 114 -19.77 -0.41 0.78
C LYS A 114 -19.42 -1.31 -0.41
N ILE A 115 -18.76 -0.75 -1.42
CA ILE A 115 -18.32 -1.50 -2.61
C ILE A 115 -17.34 -2.59 -2.20
N LEU A 116 -16.38 -2.25 -1.34
CA LEU A 116 -15.38 -3.18 -0.83
C LEU A 116 -16.02 -4.37 -0.10
N HIS A 117 -17.05 -4.14 0.72
CA HIS A 117 -17.75 -5.21 1.42
C HIS A 117 -18.56 -6.12 0.48
N VAL A 118 -19.06 -5.59 -0.65
CA VAL A 118 -19.71 -6.40 -1.69
C VAL A 118 -18.69 -7.25 -2.44
N VAL A 119 -17.53 -6.68 -2.79
CA VAL A 119 -16.49 -7.37 -3.56
C VAL A 119 -15.70 -8.37 -2.71
N LYS A 120 -15.50 -8.05 -1.43
CA LYS A 120 -14.74 -8.87 -0.46
C LYS A 120 -15.52 -8.99 0.86
N PRO A 121 -16.59 -9.82 0.91
CA PRO A 121 -17.47 -9.93 2.07
C PRO A 121 -16.81 -10.58 3.29
N ASP A 122 -15.74 -11.34 3.08
CA ASP A 122 -14.89 -11.96 4.10
C ASP A 122 -13.93 -10.97 4.78
N LEU A 123 -13.88 -9.70 4.33
CA LEU A 123 -12.99 -8.70 4.89
C LEU A 123 -13.37 -8.39 6.36
N PRO A 124 -12.42 -8.52 7.31
CA PRO A 124 -12.68 -8.16 8.71
C PRO A 124 -13.05 -6.69 8.88
N LYS A 125 -13.86 -6.40 9.90
CA LYS A 125 -14.23 -5.01 10.24
C LYS A 125 -12.97 -4.17 10.51
N GLY A 126 -12.98 -2.93 10.03
CA GLY A 126 -11.87 -1.99 10.22
C GLY A 126 -10.69 -2.17 9.25
N GLN A 127 -10.66 -3.19 8.40
CA GLN A 127 -9.52 -3.44 7.49
C GLN A 127 -9.60 -2.67 6.17
N ALA A 128 -10.70 -1.97 5.89
CA ALA A 128 -10.89 -1.24 4.64
C ALA A 128 -9.82 -0.17 4.38
N THR A 129 -9.29 0.47 5.43
CA THR A 129 -8.21 1.47 5.31
C THR A 129 -6.87 0.90 4.87
N HIS A 130 -6.66 -0.41 5.04
CA HIS A 130 -5.36 -1.07 4.87
C HIS A 130 -5.38 -2.22 3.86
N VAL A 131 -6.54 -2.74 3.47
CA VAL A 131 -6.64 -3.88 2.55
C VAL A 131 -5.82 -3.67 1.27
N LEU A 132 -5.84 -2.48 0.68
CA LEU A 132 -5.08 -2.17 -0.54
C LEU A 132 -3.57 -2.13 -0.30
N ARG A 133 -3.15 -1.71 0.90
CA ARG A 133 -1.76 -1.74 1.34
C ARG A 133 -1.28 -3.17 1.55
N HIS A 134 -2.10 -4.01 2.18
CA HIS A 134 -1.82 -5.43 2.34
C HIS A 134 -1.73 -6.10 0.97
N THR A 135 -2.65 -5.81 0.03
CA THR A 135 -2.56 -6.29 -1.35
C THR A 135 -1.24 -5.90 -2.02
N PHE A 136 -0.85 -4.62 -1.96
CA PHE A 136 0.44 -4.20 -2.52
C PHE A 136 1.61 -4.98 -1.91
N ALA A 137 1.67 -5.04 -0.58
CA ALA A 137 2.77 -5.68 0.14
C ALA A 137 2.87 -7.19 -0.13
N SER A 138 1.72 -7.88 -0.13
CA SER A 138 1.65 -9.31 -0.45
C SER A 138 2.13 -9.58 -1.87
N HIS A 139 1.59 -8.88 -2.86
CA HIS A 139 1.99 -9.05 -4.26
C HIS A 139 3.45 -8.64 -4.48
N PHE A 140 3.95 -7.62 -3.79
CA PHE A 140 5.36 -7.22 -3.86
C PHE A 140 6.28 -8.35 -3.41
N MET A 141 5.97 -9.02 -2.28
CA MET A 141 6.78 -10.15 -1.80
C MET A 141 6.63 -11.40 -2.66
N MET A 142 5.41 -11.72 -3.11
CA MET A 142 5.15 -12.86 -4.01
C MET A 142 5.88 -12.72 -5.35
N ASN A 143 6.07 -11.48 -5.83
CA ASN A 143 6.80 -11.17 -7.05
C ASN A 143 8.32 -11.06 -6.84
N GLY A 144 8.84 -11.52 -5.69
CA GLY A 144 10.26 -11.57 -5.39
C GLY A 144 10.86 -10.26 -4.87
N GLY A 145 10.02 -9.37 -4.34
CA GLY A 145 10.46 -8.12 -3.75
C GLY A 145 11.37 -8.30 -2.54
N ASN A 146 12.24 -7.30 -2.31
CA ASN A 146 13.13 -7.27 -1.15
C ASN A 146 12.39 -6.73 0.09
N ILE A 147 12.40 -7.48 1.19
CA ILE A 147 11.67 -7.12 2.42
C ILE A 147 12.13 -5.79 3.06
N ILE A 148 13.41 -5.43 2.91
CA ILE A 148 13.97 -4.15 3.39
C ILE A 148 13.44 -3.00 2.53
N ALA A 149 13.38 -3.19 1.21
CA ALA A 149 12.77 -2.21 0.31
C ALA A 149 11.28 -2.03 0.64
N LEU A 150 10.55 -3.12 0.90
CA LEU A 150 9.15 -3.05 1.30
C LEU A 150 8.97 -2.27 2.62
N GLN A 151 9.83 -2.48 3.62
CA GLN A 151 9.80 -1.72 4.88
C GLN A 151 9.92 -0.21 4.63
N GLN A 152 10.84 0.20 3.75
CA GLN A 152 11.05 1.60 3.38
C GLN A 152 9.84 2.17 2.63
N ILE A 153 9.33 1.45 1.62
CA ILE A 153 8.16 1.87 0.83
C ILE A 153 6.94 2.06 1.74
N LEU A 154 6.70 1.13 2.66
CA LEU A 154 5.59 1.18 3.60
C LEU A 154 5.79 2.19 4.75
N GLY A 155 7.01 2.73 4.92
CA GLY A 155 7.35 3.63 6.02
C GLY A 155 7.22 2.96 7.39
N HIS A 156 7.56 1.67 7.50
CA HIS A 156 7.57 0.97 8.79
C HIS A 156 8.79 1.38 9.61
N ALA A 157 8.57 1.69 10.90
CA ALA A 157 9.64 2.10 11.80
C ALA A 157 10.55 0.93 12.20
N SER A 158 10.01 -0.29 12.19
CA SER A 158 10.76 -1.51 12.49
C SER A 158 10.49 -2.58 11.43
N ILE A 159 11.52 -3.35 11.09
CA ILE A 159 11.41 -4.50 10.19
C ILE A 159 10.38 -5.52 10.69
N ILE A 160 10.19 -5.64 12.00
CA ILE A 160 9.22 -6.56 12.62
C ILE A 160 7.81 -6.32 12.07
N GLN A 161 7.43 -5.07 11.80
CA GLN A 161 6.12 -4.73 11.22
C GLN A 161 5.96 -5.25 9.79
N THR A 162 7.07 -5.36 9.04
CA THR A 162 7.08 -5.87 7.67
C THR A 162 7.21 -7.38 7.62
N MET A 163 7.78 -8.01 8.65
CA MET A 163 8.01 -9.47 8.70
C MET A 163 6.74 -10.29 8.54
N VAL A 164 5.58 -9.71 8.81
CA VAL A 164 4.28 -10.34 8.55
C VAL A 164 4.14 -10.82 7.09
N TYR A 165 4.77 -10.15 6.11
CA TYR A 165 4.72 -10.56 4.70
C TYR A 165 5.84 -11.53 4.29
N ALA A 166 6.80 -11.85 5.17
CA ALA A 166 8.01 -12.58 4.80
C ALA A 166 7.72 -14.01 4.30
N HIS A 167 6.65 -14.65 4.82
CA HIS A 167 6.23 -15.99 4.41
C HIS A 167 5.73 -16.06 2.94
N LEU A 168 5.46 -14.91 2.31
CA LEU A 168 5.05 -14.81 0.91
C LEU A 168 6.23 -14.73 -0.07
N ALA A 169 7.45 -14.59 0.44
CA ALA A 169 8.64 -14.58 -0.40
C ALA A 169 8.84 -15.94 -1.08
N SER A 170 9.23 -15.93 -2.35
CA SER A 170 9.59 -17.15 -3.08
C SER A 170 10.75 -17.87 -2.40
N ASP A 171 10.75 -19.21 -2.47
CA ASP A 171 11.85 -20.01 -1.92
C ASP A 171 13.15 -19.74 -2.69
N TYR A 172 14.12 -19.10 -2.02
CA TYR A 172 15.40 -18.69 -2.58
C TYR A 172 16.55 -19.64 -2.26
N LEU A 173 16.29 -20.82 -1.66
CA LEU A 173 17.37 -21.71 -1.24
C LEU A 173 18.30 -22.10 -2.40
N GLN A 174 17.77 -22.24 -3.62
CA GLN A 174 18.54 -22.52 -4.84
C GLN A 174 19.47 -21.36 -5.25
N HIS A 175 19.13 -20.11 -4.92
CA HIS A 175 20.01 -18.96 -5.19
C HIS A 175 21.29 -18.99 -4.35
N THR A 176 21.35 -19.79 -3.28
CA THR A 176 22.58 -19.97 -2.50
C THR A 176 23.74 -20.43 -3.37
N ILE A 177 23.47 -21.23 -4.42
CA ILE A 177 24.52 -21.70 -5.34
C ILE A 177 25.01 -20.54 -6.21
N THR A 178 24.11 -19.72 -6.75
CA THR A 178 24.47 -18.67 -7.73
C THR A 178 24.91 -17.35 -7.09
N LEU A 179 24.48 -17.05 -5.86
CA LEU A 179 24.75 -15.80 -5.14
C LEU A 179 25.87 -15.91 -4.08
N ASN A 180 26.39 -17.12 -3.82
CA ASN A 180 27.59 -17.22 -2.98
C ASN A 180 28.83 -16.64 -3.69
N PRO A 181 29.92 -16.33 -2.95
CA PRO A 181 31.11 -15.72 -3.54
C PRO A 181 31.78 -16.52 -4.66
N LEU A 182 31.58 -17.83 -4.71
CA LEU A 182 32.13 -18.74 -5.73
C LEU A 182 31.17 -18.94 -6.91
N LYS A 183 29.93 -18.42 -6.85
CA LYS A 183 28.90 -18.51 -7.89
C LYS A 183 28.64 -19.94 -8.40
N GLY A 184 28.84 -20.94 -7.54
CA GLY A 184 28.66 -22.36 -7.86
C GLY A 184 29.94 -23.06 -8.32
N GLY A 185 31.05 -22.34 -8.42
CA GLY A 185 32.39 -22.87 -8.61
C GLY A 185 33.09 -23.23 -7.29
N ILE A 186 34.38 -23.55 -7.41
CA ILE A 186 35.28 -23.87 -6.29
C ILE A 186 36.46 -22.90 -6.16
N GLU A 187 36.60 -21.97 -7.10
CA GLU A 187 37.63 -20.94 -7.16
C GLU A 187 36.97 -19.56 -7.33
N ILE A 188 37.67 -18.50 -6.92
CA ILE A 188 37.21 -17.12 -7.10
C ILE A 188 37.63 -16.67 -8.51
N GLU A 189 36.66 -16.53 -9.42
CA GLU A 189 36.84 -15.84 -10.72
C GLU A 189 36.91 -14.31 -10.55
#